data_AF-A0AA39RNJ0-F1
#
_entry.id   AF-A0AA39RNJ0-F1
#
_cell.length_a   1.000
_cell.length_b   1.000
_cell.length_c   1.000
_cell.angle_alpha   90.00
_cell.angle_beta   90.00
_cell.angle_gamma   90.00
#
_symmetry.space_group_name_H-M   'P 1'
#
loop_
_entity.id
_entity.type
_entity.pdbx_description
1 polymer ?
#
loop_
_entity_poly.entity_id
_entity_poly.type
_entity_poly.pdbx_seq_one_letter_code
_entity_poly.pdbx_strand_id
1 'polypeptide(L)'
;MNEMMMDGCFRFCFTSSFGPAGHKWEECACNPVRYFAILSMQRSGSGWFETLLNSHVNVSSNGEIFSVRDRMINISSIVNTMDRVYNLDWFTSASKNACSAAVGFKWMLNQGLMEHHNEIAEYFKRNGVSAIFLFRRNLLRRMISLLANSYDKDAKLLNGTHKSHVHSLAEANILAKYKPTLNSTLILPQLKQIEQTAAKAIEYFNSTRHIVLYYEDLINNRTKLREVQEFLRLPYRELTSRQVKIHSGPLSKQVENWNEVEQALKGTSYESFLHSDYFQM
;
A
#
# COMPACT_ATOMS: atom_id res chain seq x y z
N MET A 1 30.30 8.21 15.53
CA MET A 1 30.34 9.67 15.35
C MET A 1 28.90 10.15 15.23
N ASN A 2 28.39 10.61 16.37
CA ASN A 2 27.09 11.22 16.70
C ASN A 2 25.86 10.89 15.84
N GLU A 3 25.06 9.96 16.36
CA GLU A 3 23.63 9.83 16.12
C GLU A 3 22.94 11.08 16.71
N MET A 4 22.60 12.04 15.85
CA MET A 4 21.82 13.20 16.24
C MET A 4 20.37 12.72 16.43
N MET A 5 20.03 12.30 17.65
CA MET A 5 18.64 12.18 18.07
C MET A 5 17.99 13.54 17.84
N MET A 6 17.04 13.62 16.92
CA MET A 6 16.08 14.71 16.95
C MET A 6 15.22 14.49 18.19
N ASP A 7 15.52 15.27 19.23
CA ASP A 7 14.67 15.46 20.40
C ASP A 7 13.32 16.01 19.94
N GLY A 8 12.33 15.14 19.91
CA GLY A 8 10.96 15.46 19.51
C GLY A 8 9.98 14.50 20.17
N CYS A 9 9.90 14.51 21.51
CA CYS A 9 8.75 13.93 22.19
C CYS A 9 7.58 14.92 22.06
N PHE A 10 6.68 14.71 21.11
CA PHE A 10 5.48 15.53 20.98
C PHE A 10 4.24 14.85 21.56
N ARG A 11 3.70 15.53 22.58
CA ARG A 11 2.46 15.32 23.32
C ARG A 11 1.25 15.49 22.41
N PHE A 12 0.25 14.61 22.53
CA PHE A 12 -1.17 14.95 22.81
C PHE A 12 -1.95 13.64 23.02
N CYS A 13 -2.42 13.42 24.26
CA CYS A 13 -3.30 12.32 24.65
C CYS A 13 -4.74 12.83 24.74
N PHE A 14 -5.69 12.23 24.02
CA PHE A 14 -7.10 12.27 24.43
C PHE A 14 -7.82 10.97 24.05
N THR A 15 -8.24 10.21 25.07
CA THR A 15 -9.41 9.33 24.94
C THR A 15 -10.28 9.49 26.18
N SER A 16 -11.45 10.09 26.02
CA SER A 16 -12.51 10.15 27.03
C SER A 16 -13.71 9.32 26.60
N SER A 17 -14.09 8.32 27.39
CA SER A 17 -15.47 7.83 27.65
C SER A 17 -15.35 6.63 28.62
N PHE A 18 -15.94 6.51 29.82
CA PHE A 18 -16.96 7.19 30.64
C PHE A 18 -16.77 6.77 32.13
N GLY A 19 -17.26 7.56 33.11
CA GLY A 19 -17.64 7.09 34.46
C GLY A 19 -16.82 7.61 35.67
N PRO A 20 -17.45 7.90 36.83
CA PRO A 20 -16.88 8.73 37.89
C PRO A 20 -15.97 7.97 38.88
N ALA A 21 -15.06 8.75 39.47
CA ALA A 21 -14.21 8.45 40.63
C ALA A 21 -13.07 7.43 40.43
N GLY A 22 -11.87 8.00 40.22
CA GLY A 22 -10.63 7.41 40.75
C GLY A 22 -9.80 6.58 39.78
N HIS A 23 -9.33 7.14 38.66
CA HIS A 23 -8.31 6.48 37.82
C HIS A 23 -7.07 7.36 37.61
N LYS A 24 -5.90 6.72 37.73
CA LYS A 24 -4.57 7.30 37.47
C LYS A 24 -4.39 7.49 35.96
N TRP A 25 -3.90 8.66 35.60
CA TRP A 25 -3.47 9.02 34.26
C TRP A 25 -2.26 8.16 33.86
N GLU A 26 -2.38 7.34 32.80
CA GLU A 26 -1.20 6.76 32.17
C GLU A 26 -0.72 7.73 31.08
N GLU A 27 0.39 8.41 31.36
CA GLU A 27 1.12 9.18 30.36
C GLU A 27 1.70 8.22 29.31
N CYS A 28 1.50 8.50 28.03
CA CYS A 28 2.28 7.81 26.99
C CYS A 28 3.76 8.08 27.26
N ALA A 29 4.54 7.03 27.53
CA ALA A 29 5.99 7.15 27.60
C ALA A 29 6.52 7.73 26.27
N CYS A 30 7.46 8.68 26.37
CA CYS A 30 8.14 9.28 25.22
C CYS A 30 8.89 8.22 24.39
N ASN A 31 8.20 7.60 23.45
CA ASN A 31 8.79 6.69 22.49
C ASN A 31 9.01 7.43 21.17
N PRO A 32 10.20 7.33 20.55
CA PRO A 32 10.43 7.95 19.25
C PRO A 32 9.47 7.35 18.21
N VAL A 33 8.74 8.22 17.52
CA VAL A 33 7.79 7.83 16.46
C VAL A 33 8.57 7.27 15.27
N ARG A 34 8.11 6.14 14.73
CA ARG A 34 8.71 5.51 13.55
C ARG A 34 8.06 6.03 12.28
N TYR A 35 8.87 6.54 11.36
CA TYR A 35 8.40 6.96 10.06
C TYR A 35 8.44 5.82 9.07
N PHE A 36 7.39 5.70 8.25
CA PHE A 36 7.38 4.72 7.17
C PHE A 36 6.71 5.25 5.90
N ALA A 37 6.98 4.58 4.78
CA ALA A 37 6.28 4.78 3.52
C ALA A 37 5.98 3.41 2.87
N ILE A 38 4.74 3.19 2.46
CA ILE A 38 4.33 1.99 1.71
C ILE A 38 4.53 2.28 0.23
N LEU A 39 5.61 1.75 -0.35
CA LEU A 39 5.99 1.93 -1.75
C LEU A 39 5.39 0.81 -2.59
N SER A 40 4.52 1.14 -3.56
CA SER A 40 3.71 0.14 -4.27
C SER A 40 3.41 0.56 -5.70
N MET A 41 2.86 -0.36 -6.50
CA MET A 41 2.18 -0.03 -7.75
C MET A 41 0.66 -0.16 -7.58
N GLN A 42 -0.12 0.47 -8.44
CA GLN A 42 -1.57 0.33 -8.44
C GLN A 42 -1.98 -1.15 -8.55
N ARG A 43 -3.06 -1.51 -7.83
CA ARG A 43 -3.65 -2.87 -7.79
C ARG A 43 -2.73 -3.96 -7.21
N SER A 44 -1.74 -3.57 -6.41
CA SER A 44 -0.84 -4.50 -5.69
C SER A 44 -1.30 -4.83 -4.26
N GLY A 45 -2.51 -4.43 -3.87
CA GLY A 45 -3.08 -4.72 -2.54
C GLY A 45 -2.73 -3.72 -1.44
N SER A 46 -2.04 -2.61 -1.77
CA SER A 46 -1.61 -1.60 -0.81
C SER A 46 -2.75 -0.87 -0.09
N GLY A 47 -3.91 -0.67 -0.73
CA GLY A 47 -5.09 -0.15 -0.03
C GLY A 47 -5.62 -1.09 1.06
N TRP A 48 -5.63 -2.40 0.81
CA TRP A 48 -6.04 -3.40 1.81
C TRP A 48 -5.00 -3.51 2.93
N PHE A 49 -3.72 -3.59 2.57
CA PHE A 49 -2.63 -3.63 3.54
C PHE A 49 -2.58 -2.40 4.45
N GLU A 50 -2.80 -1.22 3.89
CA GLU A 50 -2.92 0.02 4.66
C GLU A 50 -4.07 -0.04 5.68
N THR A 51 -5.24 -0.59 5.31
CA THR A 51 -6.34 -0.76 6.28
C THR A 51 -6.00 -1.73 7.40
N LEU A 52 -5.21 -2.78 7.13
CA LEU A 52 -4.70 -3.68 8.17
C LEU A 52 -3.79 -2.93 9.13
N LEU A 53 -2.82 -2.17 8.61
CA LEU A 53 -1.93 -1.37 9.46
C LEU A 53 -2.70 -0.35 10.30
N ASN A 54 -3.67 0.35 9.69
CA ASN A 54 -4.48 1.33 10.40
C ASN A 54 -5.41 0.73 11.46
N SER A 55 -5.69 -0.57 11.45
CA SER A 55 -6.40 -1.21 12.56
C SER A 55 -5.55 -1.33 13.83
N HIS A 56 -4.23 -1.20 13.74
CA HIS A 56 -3.35 -1.14 14.90
C HIS A 56 -3.48 0.22 15.59
N VAL A 57 -3.82 0.27 16.88
CA VAL A 57 -4.09 1.52 17.62
C VAL A 57 -2.94 2.55 17.52
N ASN A 58 -1.68 2.10 17.56
CA ASN A 58 -0.49 2.98 17.51
C ASN A 58 0.03 3.27 16.08
N VAL A 59 -0.72 2.99 15.01
CA VAL A 59 -0.28 3.25 13.63
C VAL A 59 -1.20 4.25 12.96
N SER A 60 -0.62 5.21 12.24
CA SER A 60 -1.34 6.13 11.35
C SER A 60 -0.70 6.17 9.97
N SER A 61 -1.37 5.57 8.99
CA SER A 61 -1.06 5.67 7.55
C SER A 61 -2.05 6.60 6.87
N ASN A 62 -1.54 7.68 6.27
CA ASN A 62 -2.31 8.83 5.79
C ASN A 62 -2.79 8.73 4.33
N GLY A 63 -2.94 7.52 3.80
CA GLY A 63 -3.42 7.31 2.44
C GLY A 63 -2.37 7.68 1.38
N GLU A 64 -2.84 7.87 0.14
CA GLU A 64 -2.01 8.15 -1.03
C GLU A 64 -1.80 9.64 -1.21
N ILE A 65 -0.98 10.23 -0.33
CA ILE A 65 -0.81 11.69 -0.26
C ILE A 65 -0.23 12.30 -1.54
N PHE A 66 0.57 11.54 -2.30
CA PHE A 66 1.20 11.97 -3.55
C PHE A 66 0.37 11.70 -4.82
N SER A 67 -0.89 11.30 -4.66
CA SER A 67 -1.84 11.27 -5.79
C SER A 67 -2.24 12.67 -6.29
N VAL A 68 -1.98 13.71 -5.50
CA VAL A 68 -2.24 15.11 -5.84
C VAL A 68 -1.05 15.70 -6.58
N ARG A 69 -1.27 16.12 -7.83
CA ARG A 69 -0.23 16.59 -8.76
C ARG A 69 0.68 17.66 -8.15
N ASP A 70 0.12 18.65 -7.44
CA ASP A 70 0.88 19.77 -6.87
C ASP A 70 1.96 19.34 -5.86
N ARG A 71 1.74 18.22 -5.18
CA ARG A 71 2.67 17.67 -4.18
C ARG A 71 3.86 16.95 -4.80
N MET A 72 3.78 16.60 -6.08
CA MET A 72 4.80 15.86 -6.82
C MET A 72 5.42 16.67 -7.97
N ILE A 73 5.17 17.99 -8.06
CA ILE A 73 5.71 18.84 -9.15
C ILE A 73 7.24 18.88 -9.13
N ASN A 74 7.85 18.92 -7.95
CA ASN A 74 9.30 18.97 -7.79
C ASN A 74 9.72 18.43 -6.40
N ILE A 75 11.03 18.23 -6.22
CA ILE A 75 11.59 17.70 -4.98
C ILE A 75 11.28 18.57 -3.74
N SER A 76 11.23 19.91 -3.88
CA SER A 76 10.90 20.78 -2.75
C SER A 76 9.47 20.58 -2.25
N SER A 77 8.50 20.43 -3.17
CA SER A 77 7.11 20.11 -2.82
C SER A 77 6.99 18.74 -2.16
N ILE A 78 7.76 17.77 -2.64
CA ILE A 78 7.80 16.41 -2.10
C ILE A 78 8.33 16.44 -0.65
N VAL A 79 9.48 17.05 -0.42
CA VAL A 79 10.11 17.15 0.91
C VAL A 79 9.20 17.90 1.89
N ASN A 80 8.64 19.05 1.50
CA ASN A 80 7.70 19.80 2.35
C ASN A 80 6.47 18.95 2.72
N THR A 81 5.93 18.20 1.76
CA THR A 81 4.79 17.29 2.03
C THR A 81 5.18 16.19 3.02
N MET A 82 6.36 15.59 2.89
CA MET A 82 6.85 14.58 3.84
C MET A 82 7.07 15.18 5.23
N ASP A 83 7.70 16.35 5.32
CA ASP A 83 7.94 17.05 6.59
C ASP A 83 6.62 17.33 7.31
N ARG A 84 5.60 17.82 6.61
CA ARG A 84 4.27 18.04 7.20
C ARG A 84 3.66 16.76 7.78
N VAL A 85 3.83 15.61 7.13
CA VAL A 85 3.31 14.34 7.64
C VAL A 85 4.11 13.86 8.86
N TYR A 86 5.43 13.92 8.79
CA TYR A 86 6.30 13.39 9.84
C TYR A 86 6.42 14.31 11.06
N ASN A 87 6.16 15.61 10.89
CA ASN A 87 5.97 16.58 11.98
C ASN A 87 4.55 16.51 12.59
N LEU A 88 3.68 15.62 12.10
CA LEU A 88 2.30 15.45 12.55
C LEU A 88 1.38 16.66 12.27
N ASP A 89 1.78 17.54 11.36
CA ASP A 89 0.99 18.69 10.87
C ASP A 89 -0.02 18.29 9.78
N TRP A 90 -0.36 16.99 9.72
CA TRP A 90 -1.20 16.39 8.69
C TRP A 90 -2.45 15.75 9.29
N PHE A 91 -3.55 16.49 9.24
CA PHE A 91 -4.84 16.08 9.79
C PHE A 91 -5.69 15.39 8.72
N THR A 92 -5.91 14.08 8.88
CA THR A 92 -6.78 13.26 8.03
C THR A 92 -7.71 12.40 8.90
N SER A 93 -8.64 11.68 8.27
CA SER A 93 -9.45 10.68 8.98
C SER A 93 -8.62 9.52 9.57
N ALA A 94 -7.36 9.34 9.13
CA ALA A 94 -6.43 8.38 9.71
C ALA A 94 -5.62 8.96 10.88
N SER A 95 -5.67 10.28 11.12
CA SER A 95 -5.11 10.90 12.30
C SER A 95 -5.89 10.43 13.52
N LYS A 96 -5.18 9.86 14.49
CA LYS A 96 -5.78 9.31 15.71
C LYS A 96 -5.64 10.31 16.83
N ASN A 97 -6.66 10.40 17.70
CA ASN A 97 -6.61 11.18 18.94
C ASN A 97 -5.69 10.55 20.02
N ALA A 98 -4.90 9.53 19.65
CA ALA A 98 -4.06 8.72 20.52
C ALA A 98 -2.60 8.71 20.05
N CYS A 99 -1.69 8.35 20.95
CA CYS A 99 -0.25 8.28 20.69
C CYS A 99 0.06 7.31 19.54
N SER A 100 0.56 7.85 18.43
CA SER A 100 1.03 7.05 17.29
C SER A 100 2.49 6.68 17.49
N ALA A 101 2.80 5.38 17.47
CA ALA A 101 4.17 4.87 17.51
C ALA A 101 4.78 4.72 16.11
N ALA A 102 3.94 4.63 15.07
CA ALA A 102 4.37 4.65 13.68
C ALA A 102 3.46 5.52 12.81
N VAL A 103 4.06 6.40 12.02
CA VAL A 103 3.36 7.35 11.15
C VAL A 103 3.93 7.24 9.74
N GLY A 104 3.04 7.21 8.76
CA GLY A 104 3.43 7.05 7.38
C GLY A 104 2.30 7.32 6.42
N PHE A 105 2.51 6.87 5.20
CA PHE A 105 1.59 7.04 4.08
C PHE A 105 1.90 6.01 2.99
N LYS A 106 1.02 5.95 2.00
CA LYS A 106 1.17 5.13 0.81
C LYS A 106 1.66 5.99 -0.36
N TRP A 107 2.56 5.43 -1.16
CA TRP A 107 3.15 6.12 -2.30
C TRP A 107 3.25 5.16 -3.49
N MET A 108 2.63 5.54 -4.61
CA MET A 108 2.76 4.76 -5.82
C MET A 108 4.04 5.13 -6.56
N LEU A 109 4.74 4.15 -7.13
CA LEU A 109 6.04 4.37 -7.78
C LEU A 109 6.00 5.42 -8.90
N ASN A 110 4.85 5.56 -9.59
CA ASN A 110 4.65 6.53 -10.66
C ASN A 110 4.26 7.95 -10.19
N GLN A 111 4.39 8.27 -8.91
CA GLN A 111 4.00 9.57 -8.33
C GLN A 111 5.23 10.38 -7.90
N GLY A 112 6.19 10.57 -8.82
CA GLY A 112 7.43 11.31 -8.57
C GLY A 112 8.50 10.56 -7.77
N LEU A 113 8.16 9.44 -7.12
CA LEU A 113 9.12 8.63 -6.34
C LEU A 113 10.29 8.13 -7.19
N MET A 114 10.00 7.55 -8.37
CA MET A 114 11.03 7.02 -9.25
C MET A 114 11.83 8.11 -9.97
N GLU A 115 11.25 9.31 -10.11
CA GLU A 115 11.88 10.45 -10.80
C GLU A 115 12.87 11.17 -9.88
N HIS A 116 12.54 11.32 -8.60
CA HIS A 116 13.35 12.00 -7.57
C HIS A 116 13.98 11.02 -6.57
N HIS A 117 14.34 9.82 -7.05
CA HIS A 117 14.69 8.70 -6.18
C HIS A 117 15.93 8.96 -5.30
N ASN A 118 16.93 9.70 -5.81
CA ASN A 118 18.17 9.98 -5.08
C ASN A 118 17.89 10.84 -3.83
N GLU A 119 17.20 11.96 -4.03
CA GLU A 119 16.89 12.91 -2.99
C GLU A 119 15.92 12.32 -1.95
N ILE A 120 14.97 11.49 -2.40
CA ILE A 120 14.04 10.82 -1.50
C ILE A 120 14.75 9.72 -0.69
N ALA A 121 15.66 8.95 -1.31
CA ALA A 121 16.45 7.95 -0.58
C ALA A 121 17.37 8.59 0.47
N GLU A 122 17.99 9.73 0.15
CA GLU A 122 18.76 10.53 1.10
C GLU A 122 17.89 11.05 2.25
N TYR A 123 16.70 11.57 1.94
CA TYR A 123 15.72 12.00 2.95
C TYR A 123 15.33 10.84 3.88
N PHE A 124 15.04 9.66 3.31
CA PHE A 124 14.65 8.48 4.08
C PHE A 124 15.78 8.06 5.03
N LYS A 125 17.02 8.04 4.55
CA LYS A 125 18.20 7.70 5.35
C LYS A 125 18.43 8.72 6.47
N ARG A 126 18.36 10.02 6.16
CA ARG A 126 18.59 11.10 7.14
C ARG A 126 17.53 11.12 8.24
N ASN A 127 16.27 10.87 7.90
CA ASN A 127 15.14 10.96 8.84
C ASN A 127 14.71 9.60 9.40
N GLY A 128 15.42 8.51 9.09
CA GLY A 128 15.10 7.17 9.58
C GLY A 128 13.76 6.61 9.08
N VAL A 129 13.31 7.02 7.89
CA VAL A 129 12.07 6.53 7.27
C VAL A 129 12.29 5.08 6.80
N SER A 130 11.39 4.20 7.21
CA SER A 130 11.39 2.80 6.80
C SER A 130 10.53 2.58 5.55
N ALA A 131 11.11 2.04 4.48
CA ALA A 131 10.38 1.72 3.26
C ALA A 131 9.75 0.32 3.34
N ILE A 132 8.45 0.23 3.05
CA ILE A 132 7.74 -1.05 2.93
C ILE A 132 7.35 -1.21 1.46
N PHE A 133 8.10 -2.03 0.73
CA PHE A 133 7.72 -2.38 -0.64
C PHE A 133 6.60 -3.41 -0.61
N LEU A 134 5.49 -3.12 -1.31
CA LEU A 134 4.40 -4.06 -1.50
C LEU A 134 4.10 -4.23 -2.97
N PHE A 135 4.44 -5.40 -3.49
CA PHE A 135 4.18 -5.78 -4.87
C PHE A 135 3.19 -6.95 -4.96
N ARG A 136 2.80 -7.29 -6.18
CA ARG A 136 1.97 -8.46 -6.47
C ARG A 136 2.74 -9.32 -7.45
N ARG A 137 2.98 -10.59 -7.12
CA ARG A 137 3.71 -11.51 -7.99
C ARG A 137 2.95 -11.82 -9.26
N ASN A 138 1.64 -12.07 -9.18
CA ASN A 138 0.85 -12.31 -10.39
C ASN A 138 0.54 -10.99 -11.10
N LEU A 139 1.44 -10.60 -12.03
CA LEU A 139 1.36 -9.35 -12.77
C LEU A 139 0.23 -9.36 -13.82
N LEU A 140 -0.12 -10.52 -14.39
CA LEU A 140 -1.27 -10.64 -15.29
C LEU A 140 -2.57 -10.30 -14.56
N ARG A 141 -2.79 -10.88 -13.39
CA ARG A 141 -3.95 -10.58 -12.54
C ARG A 141 -3.99 -9.13 -12.10
N ARG A 142 -2.82 -8.54 -11.85
CA ARG A 142 -2.71 -7.10 -11.57
C ARG A 142 -3.19 -6.26 -12.76
N MET A 143 -2.74 -6.59 -13.97
CA MET A 143 -3.13 -5.92 -15.22
C MET A 143 -4.64 -6.00 -15.45
N ILE A 144 -5.22 -7.20 -15.31
CA ILE A 144 -6.68 -7.42 -15.42
C ILE A 144 -7.42 -6.54 -14.40
N SER A 145 -6.98 -6.54 -13.14
CA SER A 145 -7.60 -5.70 -12.11
C SER A 145 -7.43 -4.21 -12.37
N LEU A 146 -6.37 -3.78 -13.06
CA LEU A 146 -6.12 -2.38 -13.41
C LEU A 146 -7.08 -1.92 -14.51
N LEU A 147 -7.23 -2.73 -15.56
CA LEU A 147 -8.17 -2.45 -16.65
C LEU A 147 -9.62 -2.42 -16.14
N ALA A 148 -10.02 -3.38 -15.31
CA ALA A 148 -11.37 -3.38 -14.70
C ALA A 148 -11.62 -2.17 -13.81
N ASN A 149 -10.62 -1.74 -13.01
CA ASN A 149 -10.73 -0.53 -12.19
C ASN A 149 -10.79 0.74 -13.06
N SER A 150 -10.05 0.79 -14.17
CA SER A 150 -10.11 1.91 -15.11
C SER A 150 -11.48 2.03 -15.75
N TYR A 151 -12.07 0.91 -16.15
CA TYR A 151 -13.42 0.88 -16.70
C TYR A 151 -14.46 1.41 -15.70
N ASP A 152 -14.41 0.97 -14.44
CA ASP A 152 -15.34 1.47 -13.40
C ASP A 152 -15.17 2.97 -13.11
N LYS A 153 -14.01 3.56 -13.37
CA LYS A 153 -13.80 5.00 -13.21
C LYS A 153 -14.72 5.82 -14.13
N ASP A 154 -14.95 5.30 -15.33
CA ASP A 154 -15.77 5.94 -16.35
C ASP A 154 -17.23 5.46 -16.27
N ALA A 155 -17.43 4.13 -16.16
CA ALA A 155 -18.74 3.50 -16.14
C ALA A 155 -19.50 3.68 -14.81
N LYS A 156 -18.76 3.87 -13.70
CA LYS A 156 -19.30 4.13 -12.35
C LYS A 156 -20.40 3.14 -11.95
N LEU A 157 -20.05 1.86 -11.94
CA LEU A 157 -21.00 0.74 -11.88
C LEU A 157 -21.76 0.67 -10.55
N LEU A 158 -21.27 1.33 -9.49
CA LEU A 158 -21.91 1.37 -8.18
C LEU A 158 -22.62 2.71 -7.98
N ASN A 159 -23.89 2.77 -8.41
CA ASN A 159 -24.78 3.92 -8.24
C ASN A 159 -24.15 5.26 -8.71
N GLY A 160 -23.48 5.25 -9.87
CA GLY A 160 -22.86 6.47 -10.42
C GLY A 160 -21.61 6.92 -9.66
N THR A 161 -21.03 6.06 -8.81
CA THR A 161 -19.80 6.33 -8.08
C THR A 161 -18.71 5.31 -8.44
N HIS A 162 -17.50 5.78 -8.72
CA HIS A 162 -16.32 4.93 -8.85
C HIS A 162 -15.87 4.42 -7.47
N LYS A 163 -15.59 3.11 -7.35
CA LYS A 163 -15.05 2.51 -6.12
C LYS A 163 -13.86 1.62 -6.41
N SER A 164 -12.68 2.07 -6.01
CA SER A 164 -11.44 1.27 -6.16
C SER A 164 -11.36 0.09 -5.18
N HIS A 165 -12.11 0.16 -4.07
CA HIS A 165 -12.22 -0.84 -3.02
C HIS A 165 -13.68 -0.95 -2.56
N VAL A 166 -14.10 -2.15 -2.15
CA VAL A 166 -15.47 -2.44 -1.71
C VAL A 166 -15.47 -3.12 -0.34
N HIS A 167 -16.61 -3.06 0.35
CA HIS A 167 -16.77 -3.60 1.70
C HIS A 167 -17.84 -4.69 1.79
N SER A 168 -18.53 -4.98 0.68
CA SER A 168 -19.53 -6.04 0.59
C SER A 168 -19.26 -6.98 -0.57
N LEU A 169 -19.68 -8.23 -0.42
CA LEU A 169 -19.60 -9.22 -1.49
C LEU A 169 -20.52 -8.85 -2.67
N ALA A 170 -21.65 -8.20 -2.40
CA ALA A 170 -22.58 -7.75 -3.44
C ALA A 170 -21.93 -6.72 -4.38
N GLU A 171 -21.27 -5.69 -3.82
CA GLU A 171 -20.54 -4.69 -4.62
C GLU A 171 -19.37 -5.33 -5.38
N ALA A 172 -18.61 -6.22 -4.73
CA ALA A 172 -17.53 -6.97 -5.38
C ALA A 172 -18.04 -7.74 -6.59
N ASN A 173 -19.17 -8.45 -6.44
CA ASN A 173 -19.78 -9.23 -7.52
C ASN A 173 -20.27 -8.34 -8.67
N ILE A 174 -20.71 -7.11 -8.43
CA ILE A 174 -21.09 -6.17 -9.49
C ILE A 174 -19.85 -5.75 -10.29
N LEU A 175 -18.79 -5.32 -9.60
CA LEU A 175 -17.56 -4.87 -10.26
C LEU A 175 -16.84 -6.01 -11.01
N ALA A 176 -16.88 -7.23 -10.49
CA ALA A 176 -16.25 -8.41 -11.09
C ALA A 176 -16.95 -8.91 -12.38
N LYS A 177 -18.13 -8.37 -12.74
CA LYS A 177 -18.82 -8.73 -13.98
C LYS A 177 -18.09 -8.26 -15.23
N TYR A 178 -17.39 -7.13 -15.13
CA TYR A 178 -16.65 -6.60 -16.27
C TYR A 178 -15.40 -7.43 -16.53
N LYS A 179 -15.24 -7.89 -17.78
CA LYS A 179 -14.09 -8.65 -18.24
C LYS A 179 -13.34 -7.80 -19.27
N PRO A 180 -12.14 -7.29 -18.96
CA PRO A 180 -11.36 -6.57 -19.95
C PRO A 180 -10.88 -7.50 -21.07
N THR A 181 -10.77 -6.93 -22.27
CA THR A 181 -9.99 -7.51 -23.38
C THR A 181 -8.54 -7.03 -23.25
N LEU A 182 -7.59 -7.96 -23.29
CA LEU A 182 -6.16 -7.63 -23.20
C LEU A 182 -5.54 -7.61 -24.60
N ASN A 183 -4.66 -6.64 -24.85
CA ASN A 183 -3.90 -6.62 -26.10
C ASN A 183 -2.75 -7.63 -26.04
N SER A 184 -2.95 -8.81 -26.63
CA SER A 184 -2.02 -9.95 -26.61
C SER A 184 -0.60 -9.61 -27.06
N THR A 185 -0.42 -8.69 -28.02
CA THR A 185 0.91 -8.27 -28.49
C THR A 185 1.66 -7.40 -27.47
N LEU A 186 0.94 -6.73 -26.56
CA LEU A 186 1.52 -5.83 -25.56
C LEU A 186 1.66 -6.46 -24.16
N ILE A 187 1.08 -7.63 -23.90
CA ILE A 187 1.11 -8.25 -22.57
C ILE A 187 2.56 -8.48 -22.12
N LEU A 188 3.34 -9.22 -22.90
CA LEU A 188 4.73 -9.55 -22.55
C LEU A 188 5.61 -8.32 -22.27
N PRO A 189 5.70 -7.31 -23.18
CA PRO A 189 6.53 -6.14 -22.89
C PRO A 189 6.04 -5.35 -21.67
N GLN A 190 4.73 -5.27 -21.43
CA GLN A 190 4.19 -4.61 -20.23
C GLN A 190 4.54 -5.37 -18.94
N LEU A 191 4.38 -6.70 -18.91
CA LEU A 191 4.76 -7.52 -17.74
C LEU A 191 6.26 -7.34 -17.41
N LYS A 192 7.11 -7.36 -18.44
CA LYS A 192 8.56 -7.15 -18.29
C LYS A 192 8.89 -5.75 -17.77
N GLN A 193 8.28 -4.71 -18.33
CA GLN A 193 8.48 -3.33 -17.86
C GLN A 193 8.09 -3.18 -16.39
N ILE A 194 6.99 -3.79 -15.98
CA ILE A 194 6.52 -3.77 -14.61
C ILE A 194 7.52 -4.44 -13.66
N GLU A 195 8.00 -5.63 -14.02
CA GLU A 195 8.99 -6.37 -13.23
C GLU A 195 10.28 -5.57 -13.07
N GLN A 196 10.78 -4.99 -14.17
CA GLN A 196 11.95 -4.12 -14.17
C GLN A 196 11.74 -2.87 -13.30
N THR A 197 10.56 -2.26 -13.35
CA THR A 197 10.24 -1.08 -12.53
C THR A 197 10.25 -1.42 -11.04
N ALA A 198 9.74 -2.59 -10.65
CA ALA A 198 9.76 -3.04 -9.26
C ALA A 198 11.20 -3.31 -8.78
N ALA A 199 12.00 -4.01 -9.59
CA ALA A 199 13.40 -4.28 -9.28
C ALA A 199 14.21 -2.98 -9.12
N LYS A 200 14.03 -2.04 -10.04
CA LYS A 200 14.69 -0.73 -10.02
C LYS A 200 14.30 0.10 -8.80
N ALA A 201 13.04 0.04 -8.37
CA ALA A 201 12.60 0.70 -7.14
C ALA A 201 13.29 0.12 -5.91
N ILE A 202 13.44 -1.20 -5.80
CA ILE A 202 14.17 -1.83 -4.70
C ILE A 202 15.64 -1.40 -4.73
N GLU A 203 16.26 -1.40 -5.91
CA GLU A 203 17.65 -0.98 -6.10
C GLU A 203 17.88 0.47 -5.64
N TYR A 204 17.03 1.40 -6.06
CA TYR A 204 17.13 2.82 -5.70
C TYR A 204 17.07 3.10 -4.20
N PHE A 205 16.38 2.26 -3.44
CA PHE A 205 16.21 2.41 -1.99
C PHE A 205 17.01 1.37 -1.19
N ASN A 206 17.98 0.69 -1.81
CA ASN A 206 18.78 -0.34 -1.16
C ASN A 206 19.54 0.14 0.08
N SER A 207 19.89 1.43 0.12
CA SER A 207 20.63 2.11 1.19
C SER A 207 19.73 2.59 2.33
N THR A 208 18.41 2.46 2.16
CA THR A 208 17.41 2.78 3.17
C THR A 208 16.97 1.51 3.90
N ARG A 209 16.48 1.66 5.12
CA ARG A 209 15.89 0.55 5.87
C ARG A 209 14.60 0.11 5.18
N HIS A 210 14.59 -1.08 4.57
CA HIS A 210 13.43 -1.54 3.82
C HIS A 210 13.08 -3.01 4.06
N ILE A 211 11.82 -3.35 3.77
CA ILE A 211 11.31 -4.72 3.67
C ILE A 211 10.56 -4.87 2.35
N VAL A 212 10.71 -6.03 1.70
CA VAL A 212 9.99 -6.35 0.45
C VAL A 212 8.94 -7.41 0.74
N LEU A 213 7.69 -7.06 0.46
CA LEU A 213 6.52 -7.89 0.65
C LEU A 213 5.81 -8.09 -0.67
N TYR A 214 5.13 -9.22 -0.75
CA TYR A 214 4.26 -9.52 -1.86
C TYR A 214 2.88 -9.86 -1.33
N TYR A 215 1.86 -9.36 -2.02
CA TYR A 215 0.45 -9.53 -1.68
C TYR A 215 0.09 -11.00 -1.40
N GLU A 216 0.64 -11.91 -2.20
CA GLU A 216 0.45 -13.34 -2.09
C GLU A 216 0.89 -13.93 -0.76
N ASP A 217 2.01 -13.44 -0.22
CA ASP A 217 2.52 -13.93 1.07
C ASP A 217 1.66 -13.41 2.21
N LEU A 218 1.16 -12.17 2.09
CA LEU A 218 0.32 -11.54 3.12
C LEU A 218 -1.05 -12.20 3.23
N ILE A 219 -1.62 -12.70 2.13
CA ILE A 219 -2.91 -13.40 2.15
C ILE A 219 -2.79 -14.86 2.58
N ASN A 220 -1.68 -15.52 2.26
CA ASN A 220 -1.50 -16.96 2.53
C ASN A 220 -0.79 -17.23 3.86
N ASN A 221 -0.04 -16.27 4.38
CA ASN A 221 0.74 -16.44 5.60
C ASN A 221 0.57 -15.24 6.55
N ARG A 222 -0.26 -15.43 7.59
CA ARG A 222 -0.49 -14.40 8.62
C ARG A 222 0.77 -14.01 9.39
N THR A 223 1.81 -14.85 9.46
CA THR A 223 3.06 -14.48 10.14
C THR A 223 3.76 -13.31 9.47
N LYS A 224 3.53 -13.08 8.17
CA LYS A 224 4.10 -11.93 7.46
C LYS A 224 3.60 -10.59 8.00
N LEU A 225 2.36 -10.51 8.49
CA LEU A 225 1.86 -9.30 9.14
C LEU A 225 2.51 -9.05 10.50
N ARG A 226 2.94 -10.11 11.19
CA ARG A 226 3.75 -9.99 12.41
C ARG A 226 5.15 -9.47 12.10
N GLU A 227 5.80 -9.99 11.06
CA GLU A 227 7.12 -9.48 10.60
C GLU A 227 7.08 -7.98 10.28
N VAL A 228 5.98 -7.49 9.71
CA VAL A 228 5.80 -6.04 9.46
C VAL A 228 5.68 -5.23 10.75
N GLN A 229 4.93 -5.73 11.74
CA GLN A 229 4.81 -5.07 13.03
C GLN A 229 6.16 -5.02 13.75
N GLU A 230 6.91 -6.13 13.74
CA GLU A 230 8.28 -6.21 14.28
C GLU A 230 9.23 -5.28 13.51
N PHE A 231 9.12 -5.22 12.19
CA PHE A 231 9.87 -4.28 11.35
C PHE A 231 9.55 -2.82 11.73
N LEU A 232 8.31 -2.49 12.07
CA LEU A 232 7.95 -1.16 12.55
C LEU A 232 8.19 -0.96 14.06
N ARG A 233 8.73 -1.97 14.76
CA ARG A 233 8.94 -1.98 16.23
C ARG A 233 7.66 -1.74 17.01
N LEU A 234 6.55 -2.30 16.52
CA LEU A 234 5.24 -2.21 17.14
C LEU A 234 4.99 -3.44 18.03
N PRO A 235 4.23 -3.29 19.12
CA PRO A 235 3.73 -4.44 19.84
C PRO A 235 2.82 -5.26 18.91
N TYR A 236 2.87 -6.59 19.04
CA TYR A 236 2.02 -7.45 18.24
C TYR A 236 0.54 -7.19 18.52
N ARG A 237 -0.25 -7.04 17.46
CA ARG A 237 -1.71 -7.08 17.48
C ARG A 237 -2.25 -7.84 16.27
N GLU A 238 -3.43 -8.40 16.44
CA GLU A 238 -4.22 -8.91 15.32
C GLU A 238 -4.69 -7.74 14.45
N LEU A 239 -4.34 -7.79 13.17
CA LEU A 239 -4.71 -6.78 12.19
C LEU A 239 -5.96 -7.21 11.42
N THR A 240 -6.88 -6.28 11.20
CA THR A 240 -8.18 -6.57 10.55
C THR A 240 -8.49 -5.56 9.45
N SER A 241 -9.21 -6.01 8.43
CA SER A 241 -9.67 -5.15 7.32
C SER A 241 -11.10 -5.51 6.97
N ARG A 242 -11.88 -4.48 6.63
CA ARG A 242 -13.24 -4.64 6.09
C ARG A 242 -13.26 -4.68 4.57
N GLN A 243 -12.12 -4.56 3.89
CA GLN A 243 -12.10 -4.60 2.44
C GLN A 243 -12.31 -6.02 1.93
N VAL A 244 -13.16 -6.16 0.91
CA VAL A 244 -13.43 -7.42 0.23
C VAL A 244 -12.70 -7.43 -1.11
N LYS A 245 -12.16 -8.59 -1.48
CA LYS A 245 -11.51 -8.80 -2.77
C LYS A 245 -12.56 -8.80 -3.88
N ILE A 246 -12.37 -7.96 -4.91
CA ILE A 246 -13.30 -7.85 -6.04
C ILE A 246 -13.21 -9.07 -6.95
N HIS A 247 -12.01 -9.37 -7.45
CA HIS A 247 -11.80 -10.47 -8.40
C HIS A 247 -11.30 -11.72 -7.68
N SER A 248 -12.16 -12.75 -7.61
CA SER A 248 -11.87 -14.09 -7.09
C SER A 248 -12.04 -15.15 -8.18
N GLY A 249 -11.37 -16.29 -8.02
CA GLY A 249 -11.43 -17.40 -8.98
C GLY A 249 -10.47 -17.29 -10.18
N PRO A 250 -10.67 -18.17 -11.19
CA PRO A 250 -9.75 -18.37 -12.30
C PRO A 250 -9.73 -17.18 -13.25
N LEU A 251 -8.53 -16.84 -13.75
CA LEU A 251 -8.33 -15.72 -14.67
C LEU A 251 -9.09 -15.89 -15.99
N SER A 252 -9.30 -17.13 -16.44
CA SER A 252 -10.09 -17.44 -17.63
C SER A 252 -11.53 -16.96 -17.57
N LYS A 253 -12.08 -16.77 -16.36
CA LYS A 253 -13.42 -16.20 -16.17
C LYS A 253 -13.42 -14.68 -16.01
N GLN A 254 -12.25 -14.04 -15.99
CA GLN A 254 -12.06 -12.61 -15.71
C GLN A 254 -11.60 -11.82 -16.94
N VAL A 255 -11.38 -12.48 -18.08
CA VAL A 255 -10.87 -11.89 -19.32
C VAL A 255 -11.74 -12.35 -20.48
N GLU A 256 -12.03 -11.45 -21.42
CA GLU A 256 -12.89 -11.77 -22.56
C GLU A 256 -12.16 -12.63 -23.61
N ASN A 257 -10.94 -12.25 -23.99
CA ASN A 257 -10.11 -12.95 -24.98
C ASN A 257 -9.09 -13.90 -24.33
N TRP A 258 -9.53 -14.75 -23.39
CA TRP A 258 -8.62 -15.62 -22.61
C TRP A 258 -7.69 -16.48 -23.47
N ASN A 259 -8.20 -17.07 -24.55
CA ASN A 259 -7.40 -17.96 -25.41
C ASN A 259 -6.18 -17.24 -26.02
N GLU A 260 -6.33 -15.98 -26.41
CA GLU A 260 -5.23 -15.17 -26.95
C GLU A 260 -4.20 -14.83 -25.87
N VAL A 261 -4.67 -14.54 -24.65
CA VAL A 261 -3.80 -14.28 -23.49
C VAL A 261 -2.99 -15.51 -23.12
N GLU A 262 -3.64 -16.67 -23.06
CA GLU A 262 -3.00 -17.95 -22.77
C GLU A 262 -1.93 -18.27 -23.83
N GLN A 263 -2.28 -18.15 -25.12
CA GLN A 263 -1.34 -18.35 -26.22
C GLN A 263 -0.15 -17.40 -26.17
N ALA A 264 -0.37 -16.12 -25.82
CA ALA A 264 0.69 -15.13 -25.74
C ALA A 264 1.68 -15.38 -24.58
N LEU A 265 1.26 -16.08 -23.52
CA LEU A 265 2.08 -16.32 -22.34
C LEU A 265 2.67 -17.73 -22.26
N LYS A 266 2.08 -18.70 -22.96
CA LYS A 266 2.55 -20.09 -22.99
C LYS A 266 3.98 -20.17 -23.55
N GLY A 267 4.85 -20.93 -22.88
CA GLY A 267 6.27 -21.06 -23.25
C GLY A 267 7.13 -19.86 -22.87
N THR A 268 6.59 -18.87 -22.16
CA THR A 268 7.33 -17.68 -21.69
C THR A 268 7.64 -17.78 -20.19
N SER A 269 8.54 -16.93 -19.69
CA SER A 269 8.83 -16.83 -18.24
C SER A 269 7.61 -16.43 -17.41
N TYR A 270 6.56 -15.92 -18.03
CA TYR A 270 5.32 -15.47 -17.38
C TYR A 270 4.18 -16.49 -17.46
N GLU A 271 4.40 -17.69 -18.02
CA GLU A 271 3.39 -18.75 -18.12
C GLU A 271 2.76 -19.10 -16.76
N SER A 272 3.57 -19.09 -15.68
CA SER A 272 3.10 -19.36 -14.32
C SER A 272 1.99 -18.40 -13.83
N PHE A 273 1.83 -17.24 -14.45
CA PHE A 273 0.76 -16.30 -14.11
C PHE A 273 -0.63 -16.79 -14.56
N LEU A 274 -0.71 -17.73 -15.50
CA LEU A 274 -1.95 -18.34 -15.96
C LEU A 274 -2.58 -19.25 -14.90
N HIS A 275 -1.76 -19.90 -14.06
CA HIS A 275 -2.17 -20.98 -13.16
C HIS A 275 -2.13 -20.61 -11.67
N SER A 276 -1.58 -19.45 -11.33
CA SER A 276 -1.54 -18.96 -9.94
C SER A 276 -2.92 -18.44 -9.51
N ASP A 277 -3.81 -19.39 -9.24
CA ASP A 277 -5.05 -19.16 -8.50
C ASP A 277 -4.77 -19.21 -7.01
N TYR A 278 -5.26 -18.19 -6.32
CA TYR A 278 -5.28 -18.21 -4.86
C TYR A 278 -6.48 -19.05 -4.44
N PHE A 279 -6.23 -20.22 -3.90
CA PHE A 279 -7.22 -20.85 -3.04
C PHE A 279 -7.34 -19.98 -1.79
N GLN A 280 -8.41 -19.19 -1.68
CA GLN A 280 -8.82 -18.67 -0.37
C GLN A 280 -9.59 -19.81 0.31
N MET A 281 -9.02 -20.35 1.40
CA MET A 281 -9.84 -20.91 2.47
C MET A 281 -10.49 -19.76 3.24
#